data_AF-A0A2M3Z768-F1
#
_entry.id   AF-A0A2M3Z768-F1
#
_cell.length_a   1.000
_cell.length_b   1.000
_cell.length_c   1.000
_cell.angle_alpha   90.00
_cell.angle_beta   90.00
_cell.angle_gamma   90.00
#
_symmetry.space_group_name_H-M   'P 1'
#
loop_
_entity.id
_entity.type
_entity.pdbx_description
1 polymer ?
#
loop_
_entity_poly.entity_id
_entity_poly.type
_entity_poly.pdbx_seq_one_letter_code
_entity_poly.pdbx_strand_id
1 'polypeptide(L)'
;MAMCTNKLARCSKSPIFSVISRSLSHKTAARPWYQHPTVRYIFVVSGGLLAFTAATFKTRPKVYALQLRKDEIADKAIKLTARERRFIKFASVEFDGQIYMTPQDFLESVVEQEPRPRLKRKSLTHAEVQQLKDYTPPLKHGSSQLFRSLRDKGIISYTEYLFLLSVLTKPHSGFRIAFNMFDTDGNQRVDKDEFLVIRQLLGGSLKDRDLDEATRKAMEKIFSFAWKGKRGIEAKEGEEPGEHDDYVDDEQGLQRKHKVDTTLQVHFFGKKGDKDLQYDGFYNFMKNLQTEVLELEFCEFSKGHERISEVDFAKILLRYTYLDTDEYDNYLDRLLDREAKEKGVSFDEFRQFCQFLNNLDDFSIAMRMYTLADQPISKDEFSRAVKICTGSELNSHLIDTVFAIFDEDGDGLLSYKEFIAIMKDRVHRGFKSNVKSEGWEAFKHCLKQEMKQNV
;
A
#
# COMPACT_ATOMS: atom_id res chain seq x y z
N MET A 1 -1.19 19.03 48.48
CA MET A 1 -1.88 18.28 49.56
C MET A 1 -1.64 16.80 49.32
N ALA A 2 -0.92 16.17 50.26
CA ALA A 2 -0.69 14.73 50.53
C ALA A 2 -0.89 13.71 49.39
N MET A 3 0.18 13.10 48.86
CA MET A 3 0.83 11.85 49.33
C MET A 3 0.01 10.57 49.05
N CYS A 4 0.48 9.74 48.09
CA CYS A 4 1.16 8.45 48.31
C CYS A 4 0.18 7.31 48.70
N THR A 5 0.25 6.06 48.27
CA THR A 5 1.15 5.23 47.45
C THR A 5 0.54 3.81 47.48
N ASN A 6 0.85 2.99 46.47
CA ASN A 6 1.05 1.53 46.50
C ASN A 6 -0.12 0.60 46.92
N LYS A 7 -0.51 -0.42 46.13
CA LYS A 7 0.15 -1.61 45.52
C LYS A 7 -0.18 -2.88 46.35
N LEU A 8 -0.48 -3.96 45.61
CA LEU A 8 -0.55 -5.39 46.00
C LEU A 8 -1.86 -5.88 46.63
N ALA A 9 -2.31 -7.13 46.51
CA ALA A 9 -2.26 -8.20 45.51
C ALA A 9 -3.07 -9.40 46.09
N ARG A 10 -3.64 -10.23 45.21
CA ARG A 10 -3.97 -11.67 45.36
C ARG A 10 -5.15 -12.18 46.22
N CYS A 11 -6.05 -12.87 45.50
CA CYS A 11 -6.58 -14.24 45.68
C CYS A 11 -6.85 -14.83 47.08
N SER A 12 -8.08 -15.36 47.29
CA SER A 12 -8.34 -16.81 47.47
C SER A 12 -9.78 -17.13 47.94
N LYS A 13 -10.42 -18.07 47.22
CA LYS A 13 -11.38 -19.15 47.59
C LYS A 13 -12.27 -19.06 48.86
N SER A 14 -13.60 -19.10 48.62
CA SER A 14 -14.76 -19.88 49.20
C SER A 14 -14.62 -20.64 50.55
N PRO A 15 -15.67 -21.07 51.33
CA PRO A 15 -17.03 -21.50 50.87
C PRO A 15 -18.22 -21.57 51.94
N ILE A 16 -19.33 -22.27 51.59
CA ILE A 16 -20.36 -23.02 52.40
C ILE A 16 -21.29 -22.29 53.42
N PHE A 17 -22.64 -22.38 53.25
CA PHE A 17 -23.54 -23.22 54.07
C PHE A 17 -25.01 -23.24 53.59
N SER A 18 -25.58 -24.43 53.74
CA SER A 18 -26.81 -24.99 53.21
C SER A 18 -27.99 -24.92 54.19
N VAL A 19 -29.21 -24.88 53.62
CA VAL A 19 -30.42 -25.67 53.97
C VAL A 19 -30.96 -25.59 55.40
N ILE A 20 -32.26 -25.28 55.53
CA ILE A 20 -33.24 -26.09 56.29
C ILE A 20 -34.63 -25.95 55.65
N SER A 21 -35.14 -27.07 55.19
CA SER A 21 -36.54 -27.34 54.85
C SER A 21 -37.37 -27.58 56.11
N ARG A 22 -38.64 -27.16 56.14
CA ARG A 22 -39.67 -27.85 56.93
C ARG A 22 -41.01 -27.87 56.20
N SER A 23 -41.48 -29.10 56.00
CA SER A 23 -42.81 -29.51 55.57
C SER A 23 -43.82 -29.30 56.70
N LEU A 24 -45.08 -29.02 56.36
CA LEU A 24 -46.25 -29.65 56.98
C LEU A 24 -47.52 -29.40 56.16
N SER A 25 -48.44 -30.34 56.30
CA SER A 25 -49.44 -30.81 55.35
C SER A 25 -50.88 -30.40 55.72
N HIS A 26 -51.71 -30.23 54.69
CA HIS A 26 -53.17 -30.39 54.61
C HIS A 26 -54.11 -29.75 55.67
N LYS A 27 -55.03 -28.89 55.21
CA LYS A 27 -56.49 -29.16 55.08
C LYS A 27 -57.26 -27.96 54.49
N THR A 28 -58.47 -28.26 54.04
CA THR A 28 -59.25 -27.70 52.94
C THR A 28 -60.23 -26.57 53.28
N ALA A 29 -60.51 -25.76 52.23
CA ALA A 29 -61.78 -25.09 51.86
C ALA A 29 -62.29 -23.84 52.60
N ALA A 30 -62.33 -22.68 51.92
CA ALA A 30 -63.56 -21.91 51.58
C ALA A 30 -63.30 -20.52 50.92
N ARG A 31 -63.59 -20.43 49.61
CA ARG A 31 -64.17 -19.31 48.80
C ARG A 31 -63.48 -17.91 48.67
N PRO A 32 -63.76 -17.18 47.55
CA PRO A 32 -62.73 -16.50 46.75
C PRO A 32 -62.81 -14.95 46.71
N TRP A 33 -61.66 -14.27 46.66
CA TRP A 33 -61.53 -12.80 46.53
C TRP A 33 -61.42 -12.28 45.08
N TYR A 34 -61.90 -13.06 44.09
CA TYR A 34 -61.76 -12.74 42.64
C TYR A 34 -63.01 -12.13 41.99
N GLN A 35 -63.86 -11.44 42.74
CA GLN A 35 -65.14 -10.88 42.22
C GLN A 35 -65.32 -9.37 42.42
N HIS A 36 -64.24 -8.58 42.43
CA HIS A 36 -64.35 -7.11 42.33
C HIS A 36 -64.07 -6.60 40.91
N PRO A 37 -64.97 -5.81 40.29
CA PRO A 37 -64.81 -5.30 38.92
C PRO A 37 -63.51 -4.52 38.69
N THR A 38 -63.01 -3.86 39.73
CA THR A 38 -61.80 -3.02 39.70
C THR A 38 -60.53 -3.82 39.46
N VAL A 39 -60.44 -5.06 39.97
CA VAL A 39 -59.26 -5.93 39.77
C VAL A 39 -59.16 -6.39 38.32
N ARG A 40 -60.30 -6.68 37.67
CA ARG A 40 -60.34 -7.02 36.23
C ARG A 40 -59.89 -5.85 35.34
N TYR A 41 -60.32 -4.63 35.65
CA TYR A 41 -59.87 -3.44 34.89
C TYR A 41 -58.37 -3.18 35.05
N ILE A 42 -57.81 -3.39 36.24
CA ILE A 42 -56.36 -3.24 36.48
C ILE A 42 -55.55 -4.26 35.67
N PHE A 43 -55.99 -5.52 35.57
CA PHE A 43 -55.32 -6.53 34.75
C PHE A 43 -55.40 -6.26 33.25
N VAL A 44 -56.54 -5.73 32.76
CA VAL A 44 -56.69 -5.38 31.33
C VAL A 44 -55.86 -4.15 30.95
N VAL A 45 -55.83 -3.13 31.82
CA VAL A 45 -55.04 -1.90 31.56
C VAL A 45 -53.54 -2.17 31.68
N SER A 46 -53.10 -2.95 32.67
CA SER A 46 -51.69 -3.34 32.81
C SER A 46 -51.22 -4.28 31.70
N GLY A 47 -52.06 -5.23 31.28
CA GLY A 47 -51.79 -6.09 30.12
C GLY A 47 -51.72 -5.30 28.81
N GLY A 48 -52.60 -4.32 28.62
CA GLY A 48 -52.60 -3.44 27.45
C GLY A 48 -51.35 -2.54 27.37
N LEU A 49 -50.90 -1.99 28.50
CA LEU A 49 -49.69 -1.18 28.57
C LEU A 49 -48.42 -2.00 28.30
N LEU A 50 -48.34 -3.24 28.83
CA LEU A 50 -47.24 -4.17 28.53
C LEU A 50 -47.24 -4.61 27.06
N ALA A 51 -48.41 -4.85 26.47
CA ALA A 51 -48.51 -5.18 25.04
C ALA A 51 -48.15 -3.98 24.14
N PHE A 52 -48.53 -2.76 24.51
CA PHE A 52 -48.19 -1.55 23.75
C PHE A 52 -46.71 -1.18 23.87
N THR A 53 -46.12 -1.30 25.05
CA THR A 53 -44.67 -1.12 25.25
C THR A 53 -43.88 -2.22 24.53
N ALA A 54 -44.33 -3.47 24.54
CA ALA A 54 -43.72 -4.54 23.76
C ALA A 54 -43.86 -4.33 22.24
N ALA A 55 -45.01 -3.85 21.76
CA ALA A 55 -45.24 -3.55 20.35
C ALA A 55 -44.38 -2.36 19.87
N THR A 56 -44.23 -1.31 20.68
CA THR A 56 -43.34 -0.17 20.41
C THR A 56 -41.86 -0.54 20.51
N PHE A 57 -41.48 -1.50 21.38
CA PHE A 57 -40.12 -2.06 21.40
C PHE A 57 -39.83 -2.96 20.19
N LYS A 58 -40.84 -3.71 19.69
CA LYS A 58 -40.72 -4.55 18.48
C LYS A 58 -40.68 -3.74 17.18
N THR A 59 -41.23 -2.53 17.18
CA THR A 59 -41.27 -1.60 16.03
C THR A 59 -40.17 -0.54 16.07
N ARG A 60 -39.11 -0.73 16.87
CA ARG A 60 -37.87 0.00 16.64
C ARG A 60 -37.32 -0.41 15.27
N PRO A 61 -37.03 0.53 14.35
CA PRO A 61 -36.36 0.17 13.12
C PRO A 61 -35.03 -0.48 13.51
N LYS A 62 -34.83 -1.73 13.08
CA LYS A 62 -33.51 -2.35 13.13
C LYS A 62 -32.63 -1.47 12.24
N VAL A 63 -31.86 -0.59 12.85
CA VAL A 63 -30.73 0.05 12.18
C VAL A 63 -29.76 -1.10 11.92
N TYR A 64 -29.77 -1.61 10.70
CA TYR A 64 -28.68 -2.46 10.25
C TYR A 64 -27.44 -1.57 10.34
N ALA A 65 -26.57 -1.80 11.32
CA ALA A 65 -25.19 -1.42 11.16
C ALA A 65 -24.78 -2.05 9.83
N LEU A 66 -24.47 -1.20 8.86
CA LEU A 66 -24.07 -1.64 7.53
C LEU A 66 -22.75 -2.36 7.74
N GLN A 67 -22.81 -3.68 7.91
CA GLN A 67 -21.66 -4.55 7.77
C GLN A 67 -21.13 -4.23 6.38
N LEU A 68 -20.01 -3.50 6.32
CA LEU A 68 -19.17 -3.44 5.14
C LEU A 68 -19.07 -4.90 4.68
N ARG A 69 -19.69 -5.23 3.54
CA ARG A 69 -19.45 -6.52 2.92
C ARG A 69 -17.94 -6.55 2.74
N LYS A 70 -17.27 -7.37 3.54
CA LYS A 70 -15.89 -7.78 3.30
C LYS A 70 -15.84 -8.15 1.83
N ASP A 71 -14.99 -7.47 1.05
CA ASP A 71 -14.85 -7.71 -0.38
C ASP A 71 -14.70 -9.23 -0.58
N GLU A 72 -15.75 -9.92 -1.07
CA GLU A 72 -15.77 -11.38 -1.28
C GLU A 72 -14.67 -11.86 -2.24
N ILE A 73 -13.99 -10.92 -2.88
CA ILE A 73 -12.89 -11.08 -3.84
C ILE A 73 -11.54 -11.25 -3.12
N ALA A 74 -11.34 -10.64 -1.94
CA ALA A 74 -10.06 -10.68 -1.21
C ALA A 74 -9.94 -11.90 -0.28
N ASP A 75 -11.07 -12.43 0.21
CA ASP A 75 -11.12 -13.55 1.17
C ASP A 75 -11.14 -14.93 0.51
N LYS A 76 -11.38 -15.03 -0.80
CA LYS A 76 -11.09 -16.28 -1.53
C LYS A 76 -9.57 -16.44 -1.54
N ALA A 77 -9.05 -17.61 -1.19
CA ALA A 77 -7.62 -17.94 -1.11
C ALA A 77 -6.94 -17.90 -2.49
N ILE A 78 -6.94 -16.72 -3.11
CA ILE A 78 -6.34 -16.42 -4.40
C ILE A 78 -4.89 -16.09 -4.10
N LYS A 79 -3.95 -16.81 -4.73
CA LYS A 79 -2.51 -16.64 -4.53
C LYS A 79 -2.03 -15.34 -5.18
N LEU A 80 -2.42 -14.20 -4.62
CA LEU A 80 -2.04 -12.87 -5.09
C LEU A 80 -0.66 -12.46 -4.55
N THR A 81 0.07 -11.64 -5.30
CA THR A 81 1.26 -10.95 -4.78
C THR A 81 0.85 -9.81 -3.85
N ALA A 82 1.79 -9.30 -3.04
CA ALA A 82 1.57 -8.12 -2.22
C ALA A 82 1.15 -6.90 -3.06
N ARG A 83 1.74 -6.72 -4.25
CA ARG A 83 1.42 -5.63 -5.17
C ARG A 83 0.02 -5.76 -5.77
N GLU A 84 -0.40 -6.97 -6.14
CA GLU A 84 -1.76 -7.26 -6.64
C GLU A 84 -2.81 -6.99 -5.56
N ARG A 85 -2.57 -7.49 -4.33
CA ARG A 85 -3.47 -7.22 -3.19
C ARG A 85 -3.58 -5.72 -2.92
N ARG A 86 -2.45 -5.01 -2.90
CA ARG A 86 -2.45 -3.55 -2.66
C ARG A 86 -3.17 -2.80 -3.77
N PHE A 87 -2.98 -3.20 -5.04
CA PHE A 87 -3.73 -2.61 -6.14
C PHE A 87 -5.24 -2.82 -5.99
N ILE A 88 -5.70 -4.07 -5.79
CA ILE A 88 -7.12 -4.39 -5.64
C ILE A 88 -7.74 -3.66 -4.43
N LYS A 89 -6.98 -3.58 -3.34
CA LYS A 89 -7.39 -2.92 -2.10
C LYS A 89 -7.60 -1.42 -2.28
N PHE A 90 -6.76 -0.74 -3.06
CA PHE A 90 -6.81 0.73 -3.25
C PHE A 90 -7.57 1.17 -4.51
N ALA A 91 -7.68 0.36 -5.56
CA ALA A 91 -8.45 0.65 -6.77
C ALA A 91 -9.94 0.97 -6.49
N SER A 92 -10.36 2.20 -6.78
CA SER A 92 -11.71 2.71 -6.49
C SER A 92 -12.69 2.62 -7.67
N VAL A 93 -12.20 2.44 -8.90
CA VAL A 93 -13.01 2.54 -10.13
C VAL A 93 -12.98 1.25 -10.94
N GLU A 94 -14.08 0.97 -11.64
CA GLU A 94 -14.25 -0.17 -12.53
C GLU A 94 -14.87 0.30 -13.85
N PHE A 95 -14.39 -0.21 -14.97
CA PHE A 95 -14.94 0.06 -16.29
C PHE A 95 -14.93 -1.24 -17.11
N ASP A 96 -16.08 -1.62 -17.65
CA ASP A 96 -16.26 -2.86 -18.43
C ASP A 96 -15.69 -4.13 -17.76
N GLY A 97 -15.86 -4.24 -16.43
CA GLY A 97 -15.40 -5.39 -15.65
C GLY A 97 -13.92 -5.32 -15.23
N GLN A 98 -13.15 -4.37 -15.75
CA GLN A 98 -11.75 -4.16 -15.37
C GLN A 98 -11.64 -3.10 -14.27
N ILE A 99 -10.84 -3.36 -13.25
CA ILE A 99 -10.57 -2.38 -12.19
C ILE A 99 -9.39 -1.46 -12.53
N TYR A 100 -9.51 -0.21 -12.12
CA TYR A 100 -8.51 0.83 -12.29
C TYR A 100 -8.30 1.60 -10.97
N MET A 101 -7.14 2.24 -10.85
CA MET A 101 -6.88 3.24 -9.83
C MET A 101 -7.10 4.63 -10.39
N THR A 102 -7.59 5.57 -9.57
CA THR A 102 -7.44 6.99 -9.86
C THR A 102 -6.03 7.47 -9.51
N PRO A 103 -5.58 8.64 -10.00
CA PRO A 103 -4.36 9.28 -9.52
C PRO A 103 -4.31 9.42 -7.99
N GLN A 104 -5.45 9.76 -7.37
CA GLN A 104 -5.56 9.82 -5.91
C GLN A 104 -5.40 8.44 -5.26
N ASP A 105 -6.02 7.39 -5.80
CA ASP A 105 -5.84 6.02 -5.30
C ASP A 105 -4.38 5.59 -5.38
N PHE A 106 -3.66 5.97 -6.44
CA PHE A 106 -2.24 5.67 -6.59
C PHE A 106 -1.42 6.34 -5.47
N LEU A 107 -1.59 7.65 -5.26
CA LEU A 107 -0.88 8.38 -4.20
C LEU A 107 -1.15 7.79 -2.81
N GLU A 108 -2.42 7.53 -2.49
CA GLU A 108 -2.83 6.87 -1.25
C GLU A 108 -2.22 5.46 -1.14
N SER A 109 -2.18 4.70 -2.23
CA SER A 109 -1.61 3.34 -2.22
C SER A 109 -0.12 3.30 -1.93
N VAL A 110 0.59 4.42 -2.10
CA VAL A 110 2.03 4.52 -1.84
C VAL A 110 2.28 5.01 -0.42
N VAL A 111 1.55 6.05 0.00
CA VAL A 111 1.77 6.75 1.28
C VAL A 111 1.04 6.06 2.44
N GLU A 112 -0.20 5.62 2.22
CA GLU A 112 -1.09 5.10 3.25
C GLU A 112 -1.07 3.58 3.36
N GLN A 113 -1.29 3.07 4.58
CA GLN A 113 -1.39 1.62 4.85
C GLN A 113 -2.78 1.07 4.46
N GLU A 114 -3.83 1.85 4.70
CA GLU A 114 -5.23 1.49 4.48
C GLU A 114 -5.92 2.52 3.57
N PRO A 115 -6.79 2.10 2.65
CA PRO A 115 -7.56 3.02 1.82
C PRO A 115 -8.65 3.71 2.66
N ARG A 116 -9.13 4.85 2.16
CA ARG A 116 -10.30 5.52 2.74
C ARG A 116 -11.53 4.59 2.74
N PRO A 117 -12.35 4.62 3.81
CA PRO A 117 -13.57 3.81 3.87
C PRO A 117 -14.50 4.10 2.69
N ARG A 118 -14.95 3.04 2.01
CA ARG A 118 -15.85 3.12 0.85
C ARG A 118 -16.83 1.98 0.83
N LEU A 119 -18.01 2.24 0.28
CA LEU A 119 -19.11 1.27 0.23
C LEU A 119 -18.93 0.26 -0.92
N LYS A 120 -18.54 0.73 -2.10
CA LYS A 120 -18.29 -0.08 -3.30
C LYS A 120 -17.41 0.69 -4.29
N ARG A 121 -16.81 -0.03 -5.25
CA ARG A 121 -16.12 0.57 -6.40
C ARG A 121 -17.12 1.33 -7.29
N LYS A 122 -16.70 2.48 -7.83
CA LYS A 122 -17.48 3.27 -8.78
C LYS A 122 -17.36 2.63 -10.17
N SER A 123 -18.49 2.23 -10.75
CA SER A 123 -18.53 1.82 -12.16
C SER A 123 -18.61 3.06 -13.04
N LEU A 124 -17.69 3.19 -14.00
CA LEU A 124 -17.62 4.32 -14.94
C LEU A 124 -18.42 4.02 -16.20
N THR A 125 -19.01 5.06 -16.79
CA THR A 125 -19.65 5.03 -18.10
C THR A 125 -18.66 5.38 -19.22
N HIS A 126 -18.96 4.99 -20.46
CA HIS A 126 -18.14 5.37 -21.62
C HIS A 126 -17.96 6.89 -21.77
N ALA A 127 -18.99 7.67 -21.48
CA ALA A 127 -18.93 9.13 -21.55
C ALA A 127 -17.99 9.72 -20.48
N GLU A 128 -18.08 9.24 -19.23
CA GLU A 128 -17.16 9.67 -18.16
C GLU A 128 -15.72 9.36 -18.52
N VAL A 129 -15.49 8.17 -19.08
CA VAL A 129 -14.17 7.73 -19.50
C VAL A 129 -13.61 8.60 -20.63
N GLN A 130 -14.42 8.98 -21.62
CA GLN A 130 -13.99 9.92 -22.67
C GLN A 130 -13.63 11.30 -22.08
N GLN A 131 -14.40 11.78 -21.10
CA GLN A 131 -14.11 13.05 -20.43
C GLN A 131 -12.77 13.02 -19.66
N LEU A 132 -12.29 11.86 -19.20
CA LEU A 132 -10.97 11.75 -18.54
C LEU A 132 -9.83 12.21 -19.46
N LYS A 133 -9.97 11.99 -20.77
CA LYS A 133 -8.98 12.46 -21.76
C LYS A 133 -8.88 13.99 -21.81
N ASP A 134 -9.98 14.68 -21.52
CA ASP A 134 -10.03 16.14 -21.54
C ASP A 134 -9.43 16.76 -20.29
N TYR A 135 -9.49 16.08 -19.15
CA TYR A 135 -8.85 16.51 -17.91
C TYR A 135 -7.34 16.27 -17.89
N THR A 136 -6.85 15.29 -18.66
CA THR A 136 -5.43 14.92 -18.65
C THR A 136 -4.58 16.00 -19.33
N PRO A 137 -3.67 16.69 -18.61
CA PRO A 137 -2.80 17.68 -19.22
C PRO A 137 -1.79 16.98 -20.15
N PRO A 138 -1.33 17.62 -21.23
CA PRO A 138 -0.26 17.09 -22.06
C PRO A 138 1.08 17.11 -21.32
N LEU A 139 2.02 16.26 -21.75
CA LEU A 139 3.37 16.12 -21.15
C LEU A 139 4.10 17.45 -20.88
N LYS A 140 3.99 18.42 -21.80
CA LYS A 140 4.59 19.76 -21.66
C LYS A 140 4.13 20.56 -20.44
N HIS A 141 2.99 20.18 -19.84
CA HIS A 141 2.45 20.76 -18.61
C HIS A 141 2.62 19.82 -17.40
N GLY A 142 3.50 18.83 -17.50
CA GLY A 142 3.87 17.98 -16.36
C GLY A 142 4.50 18.80 -15.23
N SER A 143 4.14 18.47 -14.00
CA SER A 143 4.63 19.13 -12.78
C SER A 143 4.72 18.11 -11.64
N SER A 144 5.36 18.47 -10.52
CA SER A 144 5.34 17.67 -9.29
C SER A 144 3.96 17.63 -8.60
N GLN A 145 2.92 18.19 -9.23
CA GLN A 145 1.55 18.26 -8.72
C GLN A 145 0.55 17.56 -9.67
N LEU A 146 1.05 16.78 -10.64
CA LEU A 146 0.25 16.20 -11.69
C LEU A 146 -0.86 15.32 -11.11
N PHE A 147 -0.53 14.34 -10.27
CA PHE A 147 -1.53 13.42 -9.74
C PHE A 147 -2.43 14.07 -8.69
N ARG A 148 -1.90 14.97 -7.85
CA ARG A 148 -2.69 15.75 -6.89
C ARG A 148 -3.69 16.69 -7.55
N SER A 149 -3.33 17.28 -8.69
CA SER A 149 -4.24 18.15 -9.45
C SER A 149 -5.35 17.36 -10.14
N LEU A 150 -5.04 16.17 -10.66
CA LEU A 150 -6.03 15.30 -11.30
C LEU A 150 -7.00 14.67 -10.30
N ARG A 151 -6.55 14.33 -9.08
CA ARG A 151 -7.36 13.66 -8.04
C ARG A 151 -8.03 12.40 -8.59
N ASP A 152 -9.36 12.39 -8.66
CA ASP A 152 -10.17 11.28 -9.15
C ASP A 152 -10.39 11.33 -10.68
N LYS A 153 -9.87 12.36 -11.37
CA LYS A 153 -10.04 12.59 -12.81
C LYS A 153 -8.96 11.89 -13.64
N GLY A 154 -8.85 10.59 -13.47
CA GLY A 154 -7.96 9.75 -14.27
C GLY A 154 -8.15 8.28 -13.96
N ILE A 155 -7.63 7.44 -14.84
CA ILE A 155 -7.52 6.00 -14.64
C ILE A 155 -6.09 5.52 -14.86
N ILE A 156 -5.65 4.59 -14.02
CA ILE A 156 -4.35 3.95 -14.01
C ILE A 156 -4.60 2.44 -13.94
N SER A 157 -4.10 1.72 -14.93
CA SER A 157 -4.17 0.26 -14.99
C SER A 157 -3.16 -0.41 -14.05
N TYR A 158 -3.30 -1.71 -13.82
CA TYR A 158 -2.35 -2.44 -12.97
C TYR A 158 -0.91 -2.46 -13.52
N THR A 159 -0.74 -2.58 -14.84
CA THR A 159 0.58 -2.55 -15.47
C THR A 159 1.24 -1.17 -15.33
N GLU A 160 0.45 -0.10 -15.42
CA GLU A 160 0.92 1.26 -15.18
C GLU A 160 1.18 1.52 -13.69
N TYR A 161 0.40 0.92 -12.80
CA TYR A 161 0.71 0.96 -11.37
C TYR A 161 2.09 0.35 -11.09
N LEU A 162 2.40 -0.82 -11.68
CA LEU A 162 3.73 -1.42 -11.54
C LEU A 162 4.83 -0.55 -12.15
N PHE A 163 4.56 0.10 -13.29
CA PHE A 163 5.48 1.08 -13.88
C PHE A 163 5.77 2.20 -12.90
N LEU A 164 4.73 2.87 -12.39
CA LEU A 164 4.87 4.01 -11.48
C LEU A 164 5.61 3.60 -10.21
N LEU A 165 5.32 2.43 -9.63
CA LEU A 165 6.08 1.91 -8.49
C LEU A 165 7.57 1.72 -8.83
N SER A 166 7.89 1.21 -10.02
CA SER A 166 9.28 1.03 -10.46
C SER A 166 10.01 2.36 -10.67
N VAL A 167 9.28 3.43 -10.99
CA VAL A 167 9.84 4.79 -11.11
C VAL A 167 10.23 5.33 -9.74
N LEU A 168 9.43 5.12 -8.69
CA LEU A 168 9.63 5.72 -7.37
C LEU A 168 10.96 5.40 -6.71
N THR A 169 11.52 4.22 -6.99
CA THR A 169 12.75 3.72 -6.35
C THR A 169 13.93 3.67 -7.31
N LYS A 170 13.79 4.22 -8.52
CA LYS A 170 14.83 4.15 -9.55
C LYS A 170 15.77 5.35 -9.40
N PRO A 171 17.10 5.16 -9.36
CA PRO A 171 18.03 6.28 -9.35
C PRO A 171 17.99 7.02 -10.69
N HIS A 172 18.39 8.30 -10.68
CA HIS A 172 18.40 9.14 -11.88
C HIS A 172 19.29 8.55 -13.00
N SER A 173 20.43 7.94 -12.65
CA SER A 173 21.29 7.21 -13.58
C SER A 173 20.55 6.07 -14.29
N GLY A 174 19.61 5.42 -13.60
CA GLY A 174 18.77 4.36 -14.12
C GLY A 174 17.64 4.80 -15.04
N PHE A 175 17.35 6.11 -15.14
CA PHE A 175 16.27 6.62 -16.00
C PHE A 175 16.61 6.44 -17.48
N ARG A 176 17.87 6.70 -17.86
CA ARG A 176 18.32 6.50 -19.25
C ARG A 176 18.29 5.02 -19.64
N ILE A 177 18.70 4.14 -18.72
CA ILE A 177 18.64 2.69 -18.93
C ILE A 177 17.18 2.26 -19.12
N ALA A 178 16.26 2.76 -18.29
CA ALA A 178 14.83 2.44 -18.43
C ALA A 178 14.25 2.95 -19.76
N PHE A 179 14.62 4.16 -20.19
CA PHE A 179 14.20 4.72 -21.47
C PHE A 179 14.68 3.86 -22.64
N ASN A 180 15.97 3.50 -22.66
CA ASN A 180 16.56 2.64 -23.69
C ASN A 180 15.99 1.20 -23.69
N MET A 181 15.35 0.76 -22.60
CA MET A 181 14.64 -0.53 -22.57
C MET A 181 13.24 -0.44 -23.21
N PHE A 182 12.68 0.76 -23.35
CA PHE A 182 11.43 1.00 -24.06
C PHE A 182 11.66 1.31 -25.55
N ASP A 183 12.70 2.07 -25.86
CA ASP A 183 13.15 2.40 -27.22
C ASP A 183 13.75 1.15 -27.88
N THR A 184 12.93 0.37 -28.56
CA THR A 184 13.31 -0.93 -29.14
C THR A 184 13.99 -0.80 -30.49
N ASP A 185 13.66 0.26 -31.24
CA ASP A 185 14.22 0.52 -32.57
C ASP A 185 15.46 1.44 -32.54
N GLY A 186 15.77 2.04 -31.37
CA GLY A 186 16.93 2.89 -31.15
C GLY A 186 16.76 4.31 -31.72
N ASN A 187 15.53 4.73 -32.00
CA ASN A 187 15.22 6.03 -32.59
C ASN A 187 15.29 7.20 -31.58
N GLN A 188 15.62 6.92 -30.31
CA GLN A 188 15.69 7.86 -29.18
C GLN A 188 14.35 8.49 -28.79
N ARG A 189 13.26 7.82 -29.14
CA ARG A 189 11.89 8.14 -28.79
C ARG A 189 11.22 6.85 -28.33
N VAL A 190 10.11 7.00 -27.64
CA VAL A 190 9.25 5.89 -27.27
C VAL A 190 7.88 6.21 -27.83
N ASP A 191 7.38 5.38 -28.73
CA ASP A 191 6.02 5.52 -29.23
C ASP A 191 4.99 4.83 -28.29
N LYS A 192 3.71 4.93 -28.64
CA LYS A 192 2.64 4.35 -27.83
C LYS A 192 2.72 2.83 -27.75
N ASP A 193 3.09 2.17 -28.84
CA ASP A 193 3.12 0.72 -28.94
C ASP A 193 4.33 0.16 -28.18
N GLU A 194 5.49 0.82 -28.28
CA GLU A 194 6.68 0.56 -27.47
C GLU A 194 6.42 0.71 -25.96
N PHE A 195 5.67 1.73 -25.55
CA PHE A 195 5.28 1.87 -24.14
C PHE A 195 4.35 0.74 -23.68
N LEU A 196 3.47 0.24 -24.57
CA LEU A 196 2.58 -0.88 -24.25
C LEU A 196 3.33 -2.21 -24.09
N VAL A 197 4.57 -2.33 -24.58
CA VAL A 197 5.47 -3.48 -24.31
C VAL A 197 5.67 -3.68 -22.80
N ILE A 198 5.51 -2.63 -21.98
CA ILE A 198 5.55 -2.78 -20.53
C ILE A 198 4.53 -3.78 -19.98
N ARG A 199 3.40 -3.94 -20.68
CA ARG A 199 2.38 -4.94 -20.34
C ARG A 199 2.92 -6.35 -20.50
N GLN A 200 3.79 -6.57 -21.48
CA GLN A 200 4.45 -7.85 -21.69
C GLN A 200 5.61 -8.06 -20.73
N LEU A 201 6.44 -7.05 -20.47
CA LEU A 201 7.60 -7.18 -19.57
C LEU A 201 7.16 -7.38 -18.12
N LEU A 202 6.24 -6.54 -17.62
CA LEU A 202 5.76 -6.63 -16.24
C LEU A 202 4.64 -7.65 -16.07
N GLY A 203 3.87 -7.92 -17.13
CA GLY A 203 2.85 -8.96 -17.15
C GLY A 203 3.39 -10.36 -17.46
N GLY A 204 4.54 -10.49 -18.12
CA GLY A 204 5.17 -11.77 -18.47
C GLY A 204 5.60 -12.57 -17.24
N SER A 205 6.15 -11.90 -16.23
CA SER A 205 6.39 -12.50 -14.90
C SER A 205 5.12 -13.01 -14.22
N LEU A 206 3.93 -12.56 -14.64
CA LEU A 206 2.64 -13.03 -14.12
C LEU A 206 2.16 -14.31 -14.81
N LYS A 207 2.57 -14.55 -16.07
CA LYS A 207 2.15 -15.69 -16.90
C LYS A 207 2.81 -17.01 -16.49
N ASP A 208 4.07 -16.97 -16.04
CA ASP A 208 4.84 -18.14 -15.61
C ASP A 208 4.51 -18.62 -14.18
N ARG A 209 3.52 -18.00 -13.52
CA ARG A 209 3.11 -18.41 -12.18
C ARG A 209 2.19 -19.62 -12.28
N ASP A 210 2.58 -20.71 -11.61
CA ASP A 210 1.71 -21.86 -11.38
C ASP A 210 0.56 -21.43 -10.43
N LEU A 211 -0.56 -21.07 -11.05
CA LEU A 211 -1.79 -20.57 -10.42
C LEU A 211 -2.94 -21.51 -10.75
N ASP A 212 -3.78 -21.77 -9.76
CA ASP A 212 -5.01 -22.51 -9.93
C ASP A 212 -5.96 -21.79 -10.90
N GLU A 213 -6.82 -22.57 -11.56
CA GLU A 213 -7.76 -22.09 -12.59
C GLU A 213 -8.66 -20.95 -12.07
N ALA A 214 -9.10 -21.05 -10.81
CA ALA A 214 -9.99 -20.06 -10.21
C ALA A 214 -9.26 -18.72 -9.99
N THR A 215 -8.02 -18.75 -9.48
CA THR A 215 -7.17 -17.57 -9.35
C THR A 215 -6.90 -16.93 -10.72
N ARG A 216 -6.56 -17.74 -11.72
CA ARG A 216 -6.29 -17.25 -13.08
C ARG A 216 -7.50 -16.52 -13.67
N LYS A 217 -8.66 -17.16 -13.64
CA LYS A 217 -9.93 -16.59 -14.14
C LYS A 217 -10.34 -15.32 -13.39
N ALA A 218 -10.09 -15.26 -12.08
CA ALA A 218 -10.31 -14.06 -11.29
C ALA A 218 -9.35 -12.92 -11.71
N MET A 219 -8.06 -13.21 -11.83
CA MET A 219 -7.05 -12.24 -12.26
C MET A 219 -7.30 -11.72 -13.68
N GLU A 220 -7.71 -12.59 -14.61
CA GLU A 220 -8.11 -12.24 -15.97
C GLU A 220 -9.28 -11.26 -15.99
N LYS A 221 -10.29 -11.51 -15.16
CA LYS A 221 -11.44 -10.60 -15.03
C LYS A 221 -11.02 -9.25 -14.44
N ILE A 222 -10.15 -9.25 -13.44
CA ILE A 222 -9.75 -8.06 -12.66
C ILE A 222 -8.80 -7.15 -13.47
N PHE A 223 -7.79 -7.72 -14.13
CA PHE A 223 -6.67 -6.96 -14.70
C PHE A 223 -6.68 -6.82 -16.23
N SER A 224 -7.77 -7.24 -16.91
CA SER A 224 -7.96 -7.38 -18.37
C SER A 224 -7.47 -8.68 -19.02
N PHE A 225 -7.98 -8.92 -20.23
CA PHE A 225 -7.55 -9.92 -21.21
C PHE A 225 -6.07 -9.86 -21.65
N ALA A 226 -5.22 -9.04 -21.01
CA ALA A 226 -3.76 -9.06 -21.19
C ALA A 226 -3.12 -10.45 -20.94
N TRP A 227 -3.89 -11.37 -20.34
CA TRP A 227 -3.53 -12.76 -20.05
C TRP A 227 -3.71 -13.76 -21.19
N LYS A 228 -4.45 -13.43 -22.27
CA LYS A 228 -4.85 -14.44 -23.28
C LYS A 228 -3.66 -14.91 -24.13
N GLY A 229 -2.88 -15.87 -23.64
CA GLY A 229 -1.90 -16.64 -24.39
C GLY A 229 -2.55 -17.77 -25.18
N LYS A 230 -2.42 -17.72 -26.51
CA LYS A 230 -2.40 -18.80 -27.52
C LYS A 230 -2.60 -20.26 -27.01
N ARG A 231 -3.78 -20.61 -26.48
CA ARG A 231 -4.29 -21.99 -26.42
C ARG A 231 -5.80 -21.96 -26.63
N GLY A 232 -6.21 -22.37 -27.83
CA GLY A 232 -7.54 -22.89 -28.17
C GLY A 232 -8.75 -22.07 -27.71
N ILE A 233 -9.17 -21.09 -28.52
CA ILE A 233 -10.61 -20.95 -28.75
C ILE A 233 -10.91 -21.88 -29.92
N GLU A 234 -11.46 -23.06 -29.64
CA GLU A 234 -12.43 -23.63 -30.56
C GLU A 234 -13.54 -22.58 -30.67
N ALA A 235 -13.71 -22.04 -31.88
CA ALA A 235 -14.85 -21.21 -32.19
C ALA A 235 -16.10 -22.00 -31.79
N LYS A 236 -16.87 -21.48 -30.82
CA LYS A 236 -18.26 -21.91 -30.73
C LYS A 236 -18.94 -21.37 -31.98
N GLU A 237 -19.23 -22.25 -32.92
CA GLU A 237 -20.10 -21.94 -34.05
C GLU A 237 -21.42 -21.39 -33.51
N GLY A 238 -21.74 -20.14 -33.85
CA GLY A 238 -23.08 -19.57 -33.62
C GLY A 238 -23.16 -18.15 -33.07
N GLU A 239 -22.06 -17.46 -32.74
CA GLU A 239 -22.12 -16.02 -32.42
C GLU A 239 -21.67 -15.19 -33.62
N GLU A 240 -22.59 -14.40 -34.18
CA GLU A 240 -22.30 -13.43 -35.24
C GLU A 240 -21.26 -12.41 -34.74
N PRO A 241 -20.25 -12.06 -35.56
CA PRO A 241 -19.24 -11.09 -35.19
C PRO A 241 -19.88 -9.70 -35.14
N GLY A 242 -20.05 -9.16 -33.94
CA GLY A 242 -20.41 -7.76 -33.77
C GLY A 242 -19.34 -6.85 -34.38
N GLU A 243 -19.75 -5.90 -35.22
CA GLU A 243 -18.91 -4.90 -35.88
C GLU A 243 -18.14 -4.02 -34.88
N HIS A 244 -16.92 -4.44 -34.53
CA HIS A 244 -15.68 -3.68 -34.17
C HIS A 244 -14.80 -4.54 -33.25
N ASP A 245 -14.28 -5.65 -33.77
CA ASP A 245 -13.19 -6.39 -33.10
C ASP A 245 -11.86 -5.81 -33.62
N ASP A 246 -11.41 -4.71 -32.99
CA ASP A 246 -10.13 -4.04 -33.29
C ASP A 246 -8.93 -4.90 -32.80
N TYR A 247 -8.65 -5.99 -33.51
CA TYR A 247 -7.40 -6.73 -33.41
C TYR A 247 -6.37 -6.12 -34.36
N VAL A 248 -5.18 -5.77 -33.85
CA VAL A 248 -4.02 -5.45 -34.70
C VAL A 248 -3.34 -6.78 -35.02
N ASP A 249 -3.26 -7.11 -36.31
CA ASP A 249 -2.56 -8.29 -36.82
C ASP A 249 -1.06 -8.01 -36.87
N ASP A 250 -0.40 -8.13 -35.71
CA ASP A 250 1.04 -8.40 -35.66
C ASP A 250 1.24 -9.93 -35.63
N GLU A 251 2.35 -10.45 -36.20
CA GLU A 251 2.64 -11.89 -36.33
C GLU A 251 2.62 -12.69 -35.00
N GLN A 252 2.36 -12.02 -33.87
CA GLN A 252 2.31 -12.58 -32.52
C GLN A 252 0.89 -12.60 -31.92
N GLY A 253 -0.11 -11.93 -32.52
CA GLY A 253 -1.56 -12.17 -32.29
C GLY A 253 -2.03 -12.07 -30.83
N LEU A 254 -1.40 -11.23 -30.01
CA LEU A 254 -1.58 -11.22 -28.54
C LEU A 254 -2.13 -9.90 -27.98
N GLN A 255 -2.46 -8.95 -28.85
CA GLN A 255 -2.77 -7.59 -28.41
C GLN A 255 -4.28 -7.29 -28.53
N ARG A 256 -4.99 -7.31 -27.39
CA ARG A 256 -6.15 -6.42 -27.25
C ARG A 256 -5.67 -5.11 -26.63
N LYS A 257 -5.84 -4.02 -27.39
CA LYS A 257 -5.76 -2.63 -26.91
C LYS A 257 -6.49 -2.55 -25.57
N HIS A 258 -6.03 -1.73 -24.61
CA HIS A 258 -6.98 -1.31 -23.58
C HIS A 258 -8.23 -0.83 -24.32
N LYS A 259 -9.43 -1.22 -23.88
CA LYS A 259 -10.66 -0.72 -24.51
C LYS A 259 -10.74 0.82 -24.45
N VAL A 260 -9.86 1.45 -23.67
CA VAL A 260 -9.78 2.86 -23.36
C VAL A 260 -8.33 3.32 -23.17
N ASP A 261 -7.98 4.51 -23.66
CA ASP A 261 -6.73 5.17 -23.30
C ASP A 261 -6.71 5.62 -21.82
N THR A 262 -5.65 5.26 -21.12
CA THR A 262 -5.42 5.60 -19.71
C THR A 262 -4.78 6.98 -19.55
N THR A 263 -4.67 7.46 -18.30
CA THR A 263 -4.10 8.78 -18.00
C THR A 263 -2.67 8.91 -18.51
N LEU A 264 -1.81 7.91 -18.31
CA LEU A 264 -0.41 7.98 -18.75
C LEU A 264 -0.29 7.96 -20.27
N GLN A 265 -1.10 7.13 -20.95
CA GLN A 265 -1.12 7.07 -22.41
C GLN A 265 -1.52 8.42 -23.01
N VAL A 266 -2.57 9.06 -22.47
CA VAL A 266 -3.01 10.39 -22.92
C VAL A 266 -1.98 11.47 -22.57
N HIS A 267 -1.34 11.38 -21.41
CA HIS A 267 -0.33 12.34 -20.97
C HIS A 267 0.91 12.32 -21.87
N PHE A 268 1.43 11.12 -22.16
CA PHE A 268 2.63 10.92 -22.98
C PHE A 268 2.38 11.11 -24.47
N PHE A 269 1.37 10.45 -25.03
CA PHE A 269 1.18 10.34 -26.47
C PHE A 269 0.05 11.22 -27.01
N GLY A 270 -0.61 11.98 -26.14
CA GLY A 270 -1.74 12.85 -26.48
C GLY A 270 -3.06 12.10 -26.65
N LYS A 271 -4.16 12.86 -26.86
CA LYS A 271 -5.52 12.31 -26.96
C LYS A 271 -5.72 11.33 -28.13
N LYS A 272 -4.91 11.47 -29.19
CA LYS A 272 -4.94 10.61 -30.38
C LYS A 272 -3.89 9.49 -30.32
N GLY A 273 -2.89 9.59 -29.45
CA GLY A 273 -1.78 8.63 -29.37
C GLY A 273 -0.76 8.78 -30.49
N ASP A 274 -0.65 9.96 -31.09
CA ASP A 274 0.16 10.26 -32.28
C ASP A 274 1.47 11.00 -31.97
N LYS A 275 1.74 11.29 -30.69
CA LYS A 275 2.98 11.94 -30.25
C LYS A 275 3.95 10.91 -29.72
N ASP A 276 5.23 11.17 -29.89
CA ASP A 276 6.30 10.34 -29.31
C ASP A 276 6.82 10.93 -28.01
N LEU A 277 7.29 10.06 -27.12
CA LEU A 277 7.90 10.40 -25.85
C LEU A 277 9.43 10.46 -25.98
N GLN A 278 10.00 11.65 -25.87
CA GLN A 278 11.46 11.84 -25.85
C GLN A 278 12.04 11.64 -24.45
N TYR A 279 13.35 11.38 -24.37
CA TYR A 279 14.06 11.16 -23.11
C TYR A 279 13.84 12.29 -22.10
N ASP A 280 13.94 13.55 -22.50
CA ASP A 280 13.78 14.68 -21.58
C ASP A 280 12.37 14.75 -20.98
N GLY A 281 11.35 14.40 -21.78
CA GLY A 281 9.97 14.28 -21.33
C GLY A 281 9.81 13.16 -20.31
N PHE A 282 10.40 11.99 -20.60
CA PHE A 282 10.38 10.83 -19.71
C PHE A 282 11.12 11.09 -18.39
N TYR A 283 12.32 11.69 -18.48
CA TYR A 283 13.14 12.08 -17.33
C TYR A 283 12.38 13.04 -16.41
N ASN A 284 11.80 14.11 -16.98
CA ASN A 284 11.05 15.09 -16.20
C ASN A 284 9.81 14.48 -15.56
N PHE A 285 9.09 13.60 -16.27
CA PHE A 285 7.97 12.87 -15.68
C PHE A 285 8.40 12.05 -14.46
N MET A 286 9.45 11.23 -14.59
CA MET A 286 9.93 10.38 -13.50
C MET A 286 10.40 11.20 -12.29
N LYS A 287 11.16 12.27 -12.54
CA LYS A 287 11.63 13.19 -11.50
C LYS A 287 10.47 13.89 -10.80
N ASN A 288 9.49 14.37 -11.56
CA ASN A 288 8.31 15.04 -11.01
C ASN A 288 7.46 14.08 -10.17
N LEU A 289 7.29 12.83 -10.62
CA LEU A 289 6.57 11.81 -9.88
C LEU A 289 7.24 11.45 -8.55
N GLN A 290 8.57 11.26 -8.56
CA GLN A 290 9.33 11.04 -7.33
C GLN A 290 9.17 12.23 -6.37
N THR A 291 9.30 13.44 -6.90
CA THR A 291 9.14 14.67 -6.11
C THR A 291 7.72 14.77 -5.53
N GLU A 292 6.69 14.47 -6.31
CA GLU A 292 5.29 14.52 -5.87
C GLU A 292 5.01 13.59 -4.69
N VAL A 293 5.50 12.35 -4.75
CA VAL A 293 5.35 11.38 -3.66
C VAL A 293 6.14 11.79 -2.42
N LEU A 294 7.38 12.29 -2.60
CA LEU A 294 8.18 12.78 -1.48
C LEU A 294 7.55 14.02 -0.81
N GLU A 295 6.95 14.93 -1.59
CA GLU A 295 6.21 16.07 -1.03
C GLU A 295 5.03 15.61 -0.18
N LEU A 296 4.30 14.58 -0.60
CA LEU A 296 3.20 14.03 0.19
C LEU A 296 3.66 13.40 1.50
N GLU A 297 4.72 12.58 1.44
CA GLU A 297 5.34 11.99 2.64
C GLU A 297 5.80 13.09 3.61
N PHE A 298 6.47 14.13 3.11
CA PHE A 298 6.92 15.24 3.95
C PHE A 298 5.74 16.01 4.56
N CYS A 299 4.72 16.33 3.75
CA CYS A 299 3.55 17.09 4.18
C CYS A 299 2.77 16.39 5.30
N GLU A 300 2.65 15.06 5.24
CA GLU A 300 1.96 14.24 6.25
C GLU A 300 2.53 14.47 7.67
N PHE A 301 3.85 14.59 7.78
CA PHE A 301 4.54 14.78 9.06
C PHE A 301 4.75 16.24 9.42
N SER A 302 4.93 17.11 8.44
CA SER A 302 5.12 18.55 8.67
C SER A 302 3.92 19.21 9.33
N LYS A 303 2.71 18.63 9.21
CA LYS A 303 1.45 19.17 9.73
C LYS A 303 1.21 20.64 9.32
N GLY A 304 1.72 21.03 8.16
CA GLY A 304 1.61 22.39 7.60
C GLY A 304 2.77 23.32 7.91
N HIS A 305 3.80 22.87 8.64
CA HIS A 305 5.04 23.62 8.84
C HIS A 305 6.01 23.47 7.65
N GLU A 306 6.92 24.43 7.48
CA GLU A 306 7.93 24.38 6.40
C GLU A 306 9.05 23.36 6.67
N ARG A 307 9.18 22.91 7.92
CA ARG A 307 10.19 21.96 8.40
C ARG A 307 9.53 20.86 9.22
N ILE A 308 10.04 19.64 9.11
CA ILE A 308 9.69 18.54 10.00
C ILE A 308 10.68 18.48 11.17
N SER A 309 10.22 17.99 12.31
CA SER A 309 11.14 17.69 13.41
C SER A 309 12.06 16.53 13.04
N GLU A 310 13.21 16.45 13.68
CA GLU A 310 14.19 15.38 13.50
C GLU A 310 13.57 14.01 13.90
N VAL A 311 12.71 14.02 14.93
CA VAL A 311 11.91 12.86 15.33
C VAL A 311 10.97 12.42 14.22
N ASP A 312 10.26 13.35 13.59
CA ASP A 312 9.37 13.01 12.49
C ASP A 312 10.13 12.55 11.24
N PHE A 313 11.32 13.12 10.99
CA PHE A 313 12.25 12.62 9.97
C PHE A 313 12.63 11.15 10.23
N ALA A 314 13.02 10.80 11.46
CA ALA A 314 13.31 9.42 11.83
C ALA A 314 12.12 8.48 11.59
N LYS A 315 10.90 8.89 11.99
CA LYS A 315 9.68 8.11 11.75
C LYS A 315 9.44 7.85 10.25
N ILE A 316 9.70 8.83 9.38
CA ILE A 316 9.57 8.65 7.92
C ILE A 316 10.60 7.63 7.40
N LEU A 317 11.82 7.64 7.93
CA LEU A 317 12.87 6.69 7.53
C LEU A 317 12.54 5.26 7.98
N LEU A 318 12.03 5.10 9.21
CA LEU A 318 11.74 3.80 9.82
C LEU A 318 10.35 3.24 9.45
N ARG A 319 9.50 4.01 8.76
CA ARG A 319 8.12 3.59 8.40
C ARG A 319 8.04 2.24 7.67
N TYR A 320 9.02 1.93 6.83
CA TYR A 320 9.00 0.72 5.99
C TYR A 320 10.11 -0.27 6.34
N THR A 321 10.67 -0.15 7.54
CA THR A 321 11.67 -1.08 8.07
C THR A 321 10.98 -2.14 8.92
N TYR A 322 11.48 -3.37 8.89
CA TYR A 322 10.95 -4.45 9.73
C TYR A 322 11.59 -4.40 11.12
N LEU A 323 11.19 -3.39 11.91
CA LEU A 323 11.59 -3.25 13.31
C LEU A 323 10.44 -3.69 14.20
N ASP A 324 10.75 -4.31 15.34
CA ASP A 324 9.75 -4.50 16.39
C ASP A 324 9.48 -3.16 17.11
N THR A 325 8.42 -3.12 17.93
CA THR A 325 8.03 -1.89 18.64
C THR A 325 9.12 -1.40 19.60
N ASP A 326 9.86 -2.31 20.22
CA ASP A 326 10.87 -1.96 21.23
C ASP A 326 12.13 -1.38 20.58
N GLU A 327 12.60 -1.99 19.48
CA GLU A 327 13.69 -1.47 18.64
C GLU A 327 13.31 -0.10 18.07
N TYR A 328 12.09 0.04 17.54
CA TYR A 328 11.60 1.31 17.00
C TYR A 328 11.63 2.43 18.05
N ASP A 329 11.14 2.16 19.26
CA ASP A 329 11.15 3.15 20.35
C ASP A 329 12.59 3.49 20.78
N ASN A 330 13.52 2.52 20.80
CA ASN A 330 14.94 2.78 21.08
C ASN A 330 15.61 3.73 20.07
N TYR A 331 15.21 3.71 18.79
CA TYR A 331 15.70 4.70 17.81
C TYR A 331 15.22 6.11 18.13
N LEU A 332 13.96 6.25 18.56
CA LEU A 332 13.37 7.55 18.86
C LEU A 332 13.90 8.14 20.18
N ASP A 333 14.05 7.31 21.21
CA ASP A 333 14.57 7.74 22.51
C ASP A 333 16.02 8.23 22.41
N ARG A 334 16.87 7.51 21.66
CA ARG A 334 18.26 7.94 21.37
C ARG A 334 18.31 9.30 20.72
N LEU A 335 17.41 9.58 19.77
CA LEU A 335 17.36 10.85 19.08
C LEU A 335 16.98 11.99 20.04
N LEU A 336 15.97 11.76 20.89
CA LEU A 336 15.54 12.72 21.90
C LEU A 336 16.65 13.05 22.91
N ASP A 337 17.46 12.06 23.28
CA ASP A 337 18.56 12.23 24.23
C ASP A 337 19.80 12.91 23.59
N ARG A 338 20.06 12.67 22.31
CA ARG A 338 21.30 13.11 21.62
C ARG A 338 21.15 14.43 20.86
N GLU A 339 19.98 14.77 20.35
CA GLU A 339 19.75 16.01 19.60
C GLU A 339 19.06 17.10 20.44
N ALA A 340 19.85 17.97 21.05
CA ALA A 340 19.36 19.12 21.83
C ALA A 340 18.99 20.36 20.98
N LYS A 341 18.94 20.26 19.65
CA LYS A 341 18.73 21.41 18.75
C LYS A 341 17.60 21.13 17.76
N GLU A 342 16.44 21.73 18.01
CA GLU A 342 15.28 21.76 17.11
C GLU A 342 15.55 22.68 15.90
N LYS A 343 16.42 22.26 14.98
CA LYS A 343 16.66 23.03 13.74
C LYS A 343 15.61 22.67 12.68
N GLY A 344 15.13 21.43 12.73
CA GLY A 344 14.18 20.86 11.81
C GLY A 344 14.76 20.64 10.41
N VAL A 345 14.24 19.63 9.72
CA VAL A 345 14.64 19.24 8.37
C VAL A 345 13.69 19.88 7.36
N SER A 346 14.25 20.62 6.39
CA SER A 346 13.48 21.20 5.28
C SER A 346 13.15 20.16 4.21
N PHE A 347 12.18 20.47 3.34
CA PHE A 347 11.82 19.57 2.25
C PHE A 347 12.99 19.31 1.28
N ASP A 348 13.85 20.30 1.02
CA ASP A 348 14.98 20.11 0.10
C ASP A 348 16.01 19.15 0.68
N GLU A 349 16.33 19.27 1.97
CA GLU A 349 17.23 18.35 2.69
C GLU A 349 16.65 16.93 2.72
N PHE A 350 15.36 16.79 3.03
CA PHE A 350 14.65 15.51 2.99
C PHE A 350 14.73 14.88 1.59
N ARG A 351 14.46 15.66 0.54
CA ARG A 351 14.50 15.19 -0.85
C ARG A 351 15.89 14.75 -1.25
N GLN A 352 16.93 15.50 -0.92
CA GLN A 352 18.32 15.14 -1.20
C GLN A 352 18.70 13.82 -0.52
N PHE A 353 18.29 13.61 0.74
CA PHE A 353 18.53 12.36 1.43
C PHE A 353 17.79 11.18 0.80
N CYS A 354 16.52 11.33 0.41
CA CYS A 354 15.81 10.28 -0.31
C CYS A 354 16.42 9.97 -1.68
N GLN A 355 16.96 10.97 -2.39
CA GLN A 355 17.72 10.75 -3.62
C GLN A 355 19.01 9.97 -3.37
N PHE A 356 19.68 10.21 -2.24
CA PHE A 356 20.80 9.40 -1.79
C PHE A 356 20.38 7.94 -1.56
N LEU A 357 19.27 7.69 -0.86
CA LEU A 357 18.77 6.32 -0.62
C LEU A 357 18.47 5.56 -1.93
N ASN A 358 18.06 6.24 -3.00
CA ASN A 358 17.88 5.59 -4.30
C ASN A 358 19.20 5.09 -4.93
N ASN A 359 20.35 5.58 -4.46
CA ASN A 359 21.70 5.14 -4.84
C ASN A 359 22.38 4.33 -3.72
N LEU A 360 21.59 3.73 -2.81
CA LEU A 360 22.12 2.99 -1.66
C LEU A 360 22.94 1.77 -2.07
N ASP A 361 22.64 1.14 -3.20
CA ASP A 361 23.41 0.00 -3.69
C ASP A 361 24.85 0.41 -4.05
N ASP A 362 25.04 1.54 -4.75
CA ASP A 362 26.36 2.10 -5.07
C ASP A 362 27.12 2.49 -3.79
N PHE A 363 26.42 3.15 -2.86
CA PHE A 363 26.99 3.49 -1.55
C PHE A 363 27.37 2.25 -0.73
N SER A 364 26.60 1.16 -0.85
CA SER A 364 26.88 -0.09 -0.14
C SER A 364 28.15 -0.78 -0.64
N ILE A 365 28.56 -0.56 -1.90
CA ILE A 365 29.83 -1.05 -2.44
C ILE A 365 30.99 -0.36 -1.70
N ALA A 366 30.90 0.96 -1.52
CA ALA A 366 31.89 1.72 -0.77
C ALA A 366 31.93 1.28 0.70
N MET A 367 30.78 1.17 1.38
CA MET A 367 30.73 0.71 2.78
C MET A 367 31.28 -0.70 2.99
N ARG A 368 31.09 -1.61 2.02
CA ARG A 368 31.66 -2.96 2.10
C ARG A 368 33.19 -2.94 2.13
N MET A 369 33.85 -2.02 1.44
CA MET A 369 35.31 -1.89 1.50
C MET A 369 35.79 -1.54 2.92
N TYR A 370 35.10 -0.62 3.60
CA TYR A 370 35.36 -0.25 4.99
C TYR A 370 35.07 -1.41 5.95
N THR A 371 33.96 -2.12 5.73
CA THR A 371 33.58 -3.29 6.53
C THR A 371 34.59 -4.42 6.42
N LEU A 372 35.17 -4.66 5.23
CA LEU A 372 36.22 -5.67 5.03
C LEU A 372 37.54 -5.32 5.72
N ALA A 373 37.76 -4.03 6.01
CA ALA A 373 38.91 -3.55 6.76
C ALA A 373 38.63 -3.46 8.27
N ASP A 374 37.46 -3.93 8.74
CA ASP A 374 36.96 -3.77 10.11
C ASP A 374 36.99 -2.30 10.58
N GLN A 375 36.77 -1.36 9.66
CA GLN A 375 36.71 0.07 9.95
C GLN A 375 35.27 0.60 9.83
N PRO A 376 34.70 1.17 10.90
CA PRO A 376 33.44 1.90 10.82
C PRO A 376 33.67 3.27 10.15
N ILE A 377 32.60 3.87 9.62
CA ILE A 377 32.71 5.09 8.80
C ILE A 377 32.45 6.34 9.64
N SER A 378 33.35 7.32 9.56
CA SER A 378 33.18 8.63 10.19
C SER A 378 32.21 9.54 9.42
N LYS A 379 31.72 10.61 10.05
CA LYS A 379 30.84 11.62 9.41
C LYS A 379 31.44 12.23 8.13
N ASP A 380 32.74 12.53 8.14
CA ASP A 380 33.43 13.12 6.99
C ASP A 380 33.54 12.14 5.82
N GLU A 381 33.80 10.87 6.12
CA GLU A 381 33.84 9.80 5.12
C GLU A 381 32.44 9.52 4.56
N PHE A 382 31.43 9.50 5.42
CA PHE A 382 30.03 9.39 5.02
C PHE A 382 29.65 10.53 4.07
N SER A 383 29.91 11.78 4.45
CA SER A 383 29.66 12.96 3.62
C SER A 383 30.32 12.86 2.24
N ARG A 384 31.61 12.47 2.22
CA ARG A 384 32.38 12.27 0.99
C ARG A 384 31.80 11.18 0.11
N ALA A 385 31.43 10.04 0.70
CA ALA A 385 30.86 8.91 -0.04
C ALA A 385 29.47 9.25 -0.60
N VAL A 386 28.63 9.99 0.13
CA VAL A 386 27.35 10.48 -0.38
C VAL A 386 27.55 11.44 -1.56
N LYS A 387 28.51 12.36 -1.47
CA LYS A 387 28.85 13.29 -2.56
C LYS A 387 29.28 12.54 -3.82
N ILE A 388 30.06 11.47 -3.67
CA ILE A 388 30.50 10.63 -4.80
C ILE A 388 29.31 9.91 -5.46
N CYS A 389 28.39 9.36 -4.66
CA CYS A 389 27.26 8.58 -5.18
C CYS A 389 26.17 9.45 -5.82
N THR A 390 25.94 10.65 -5.29
CA THR A 390 24.81 11.51 -5.70
C THR A 390 25.21 12.71 -6.55
N GLY A 391 26.48 13.13 -6.48
CA GLY A 391 26.95 14.39 -7.04
C GLY A 391 26.58 15.64 -6.24
N SER A 392 25.85 15.49 -5.12
CA SER A 392 25.41 16.57 -4.24
C SER A 392 25.91 16.38 -2.81
N GLU A 393 26.22 17.48 -2.12
CA GLU A 393 26.58 17.45 -0.71
C GLU A 393 25.32 17.54 0.16
N LEU A 394 25.21 16.65 1.16
CA LEU A 394 24.17 16.75 2.18
C LEU A 394 24.53 17.81 3.21
N ASN A 395 23.50 18.44 3.79
CA ASN A 395 23.69 19.37 4.90
C ASN A 395 24.31 18.64 6.10
N SER A 396 25.34 19.26 6.72
CA SER A 396 25.98 18.75 7.94
C SER A 396 24.98 18.43 9.05
N HIS A 397 23.94 19.25 9.23
CA HIS A 397 22.91 18.98 10.24
C HIS A 397 22.20 17.66 9.98
N LEU A 398 21.86 17.37 8.72
CA LEU A 398 21.18 16.13 8.35
C LEU A 398 22.07 14.91 8.58
N ILE A 399 23.38 15.04 8.33
CA ILE A 399 24.37 13.98 8.62
C ILE A 399 24.45 13.75 10.13
N ASP A 400 24.47 14.81 10.94
CA ASP A 400 24.46 14.71 12.40
C ASP A 400 23.21 13.96 12.90
N THR A 401 22.03 14.29 12.35
CA THR A 401 20.76 13.62 12.67
C THR A 401 20.77 12.15 12.27
N VAL A 402 21.28 11.82 11.07
CA VAL A 402 21.39 10.42 10.62
C VAL A 402 22.30 9.61 11.54
N PHE A 403 23.45 10.15 11.94
CA PHE A 403 24.32 9.49 12.91
C PHE A 403 23.64 9.35 14.26
N ALA A 404 22.94 10.38 14.75
CA ALA A 404 22.22 10.30 16.02
C ALA A 404 21.13 9.19 16.03
N ILE A 405 20.49 8.93 14.88
CA ILE A 405 19.51 7.85 14.71
C ILE A 405 20.20 6.48 14.69
N PHE A 406 21.22 6.29 13.85
CA PHE A 406 21.71 4.94 13.52
C PHE A 406 22.90 4.46 14.37
N ASP A 407 23.68 5.35 14.96
CA ASP A 407 24.81 5.02 15.84
C ASP A 407 24.31 4.34 17.12
N GLU A 408 24.43 3.01 17.23
CA GLU A 408 23.88 2.23 18.36
C GLU A 408 24.78 2.29 19.59
N ASP A 409 26.10 2.17 19.39
CA ASP A 409 27.08 2.13 20.48
C ASP A 409 27.54 3.52 20.95
N GLY A 410 27.17 4.57 20.22
CA GLY A 410 27.52 5.95 20.54
C GLY A 410 28.98 6.29 20.25
N ASP A 411 29.66 5.53 19.40
CA ASP A 411 31.06 5.73 19.06
C ASP A 411 31.30 6.90 18.09
N GLY A 412 30.22 7.49 17.53
CA GLY A 412 30.25 8.59 16.58
C GLY A 412 30.58 8.15 15.15
N LEU A 413 30.61 6.84 14.89
CA LEU A 413 30.88 6.18 13.63
C LEU A 413 29.62 5.41 13.20
N LEU A 414 29.66 4.84 11.99
CA LEU A 414 28.50 4.18 11.42
C LEU A 414 28.91 2.90 10.68
N SER A 415 28.40 1.77 11.17
CA SER A 415 28.67 0.44 10.65
C SER A 415 27.65 0.02 9.58
N TYR A 416 28.00 -1.02 8.82
CA TYR A 416 27.12 -1.57 7.77
C TYR A 416 25.78 -2.07 8.33
N LYS A 417 25.80 -2.68 9.53
CA LYS A 417 24.59 -3.26 10.14
C LYS A 417 23.63 -2.17 10.64
N GLU A 418 24.18 -1.09 11.20
CA GLU A 418 23.40 0.03 11.74
C GLU A 418 22.63 0.77 10.65
N PHE A 419 23.24 1.00 9.49
CA PHE A 419 22.62 1.85 8.45
C PHE A 419 22.13 1.08 7.22
N ILE A 420 23.00 0.34 6.54
CA ILE A 420 22.69 -0.26 5.24
C ILE A 420 21.62 -1.33 5.36
N ALA A 421 21.68 -2.17 6.42
CA ALA A 421 20.70 -3.22 6.62
C ALA A 421 19.28 -2.64 6.75
N ILE A 422 19.14 -1.56 7.53
CA ILE A 422 17.86 -0.91 7.79
C ILE A 422 17.37 -0.14 6.55
N MET A 423 18.25 0.63 5.91
CA MET A 423 17.88 1.43 4.75
C MET A 423 17.57 0.60 3.50
N LYS A 424 18.12 -0.61 3.39
CA LYS A 424 17.78 -1.53 2.29
C LYS A 424 16.31 -1.91 2.30
N ASP A 425 15.70 -2.11 3.47
CA ASP A 425 14.27 -2.42 3.55
C ASP A 425 13.42 -1.18 3.20
N ARG A 426 13.85 0.00 3.67
CA ARG A 426 13.17 1.28 3.39
C ARG A 426 13.10 1.61 1.91
N VAL A 427 14.19 1.43 1.14
CA VAL A 427 14.23 1.73 -0.30
C VAL A 427 13.14 1.00 -1.07
N HIS A 428 12.78 -0.21 -0.64
CA HIS A 428 11.75 -1.01 -1.27
C HIS A 428 10.32 -0.66 -0.84
N ARG A 429 10.14 0.31 0.07
CA ARG A 429 8.84 0.84 0.54
C ARG A 429 7.87 -0.27 0.98
N GLY A 430 8.39 -1.36 1.55
CA GLY A 430 7.61 -2.53 1.97
C GLY A 430 7.02 -3.39 0.83
N PHE A 431 7.38 -3.12 -0.44
CA PHE A 431 6.89 -3.90 -1.60
C PHE A 431 7.71 -5.16 -1.88
N LYS A 432 8.96 -5.23 -1.40
CA LYS A 432 9.68 -6.50 -1.30
C LYS A 432 9.20 -7.19 -0.03
N SER A 433 8.22 -8.07 -0.19
CA SER A 433 7.97 -9.08 0.81
C SER A 433 9.16 -10.05 0.78
N ASN A 434 10.22 -9.76 1.54
CA ASN A 434 10.86 -10.86 2.24
C ASN A 434 9.83 -11.30 3.27
N VAL A 435 8.82 -12.07 2.82
CA VAL A 435 8.29 -13.09 3.70
C VAL A 435 9.54 -13.93 3.93
N LYS A 436 10.27 -13.67 5.02
CA LYS A 436 11.03 -14.73 5.64
C LYS A 436 9.99 -15.82 5.72
N SER A 437 10.14 -16.86 4.90
CA SER A 437 9.34 -18.05 5.06
C SER A 437 9.47 -18.35 6.54
N GLU A 438 8.39 -18.23 7.29
CA GLU A 438 8.36 -18.57 8.70
C GLU A 438 7.51 -19.82 8.83
N GLY A 439 7.96 -20.73 9.70
CA GLY A 439 7.35 -22.04 9.86
C GLY A 439 7.83 -23.07 8.83
N TRP A 440 6.95 -24.05 8.57
CA TRP A 440 7.31 -25.34 7.98
C TRP A 440 7.91 -25.25 6.56
N GLU A 441 7.49 -24.27 5.75
CA GLU A 441 7.98 -24.11 4.38
C GLU A 441 9.40 -23.52 4.34
N ALA A 442 9.78 -22.72 5.34
CA ALA A 442 11.15 -22.24 5.53
C ALA A 442 12.11 -23.36 5.89
N PHE A 443 11.66 -24.20 6.82
CA PHE A 443 12.40 -25.36 7.29
C PHE A 443 12.64 -26.34 6.15
N LYS A 444 11.61 -26.66 5.36
CA LYS A 444 11.76 -27.47 4.14
C LYS A 444 12.74 -26.87 3.14
N HIS A 445 12.69 -25.56 2.90
CA HIS A 445 13.60 -24.91 1.96
C HIS A 445 15.05 -25.02 2.43
N CYS A 446 15.32 -24.75 3.72
CA CYS A 446 16.64 -24.89 4.33
C CYS A 446 17.15 -26.33 4.26
N LEU A 447 16.31 -27.29 4.64
CA LEU A 447 16.66 -28.71 4.65
C LEU A 447 16.91 -29.25 3.24
N LYS A 448 16.15 -28.80 2.25
CA LYS A 448 16.36 -29.14 0.83
C LYS A 448 17.64 -28.52 0.26
N GLN A 449 18.07 -27.38 0.77
CA GLN A 449 19.30 -26.70 0.36
C GLN A 449 20.54 -27.36 0.98
N GLU A 450 20.47 -27.75 2.26
CA GLU A 450 21.49 -28.55 2.95
C GLU A 450 21.64 -29.96 2.35
N MET A 451 20.54 -30.60 1.95
CA MET A 451 20.59 -31.90 1.25
C MET A 451 21.21 -31.82 -0.15
N LYS A 452 21.22 -30.63 -0.78
CA LYS A 452 21.87 -30.42 -2.08
C LYS A 452 23.36 -30.12 -1.97
N GLN A 453 23.85 -29.68 -0.82
CA GLN A 453 25.26 -29.41 -0.57
C GLN A 453 26.03 -30.64 -0.07
N ASN A 454 25.32 -31.71 0.31
CA ASN A 454 25.87 -32.98 0.79
C ASN A 454 25.79 -34.13 -0.24
N VAL A 455 25.70 -33.80 -1.53
CA VAL A 455 25.91 -34.72 -2.67
C VAL A 455 26.97 -34.09 -3.55
#